data_AF-A0A947YAP5-F1
#
_entry.id   AF-A0A947YAP5-F1
#
_cell.length_a   1.000
_cell.length_b   1.000
_cell.length_c   1.000
_cell.angle_alpha   90.00
_cell.angle_beta   90.00
_cell.angle_gamma   90.00
#
_symmetry.space_group_name_H-M   'P 1'
#
loop_
_entity.id
_entity.type
_entity.pdbx_description
1 polymer ?
#
loop_
_entity_poly.entity_id
_entity_poly.type
_entity_poly.pdbx_seq_one_letter_code
_entity_poly.pdbx_strand_id
1 'polypeptide(L)'
;MLSRLAELHSEKEIKQHIQQVLNTFGDVESIHIFEPTKENPQSIALATMADVAQASQVSSSLGLRAFGHKSLIIPLLPPKT
;
A
#
# COMPACT_ATOMS: atom_id res chain seq x y z
N MET A 1 6.88 7.59 -10.65
CA MET A 1 6.51 6.23 -11.13
C MET A 1 5.44 5.55 -10.25
N LEU A 2 4.55 6.31 -9.60
CA LEU A 2 3.39 5.80 -8.81
C LEU A 2 2.06 5.84 -9.61
N SER A 3 2.10 6.36 -10.84
CA SER A 3 0.91 6.63 -11.68
C SER A 3 0.22 5.37 -12.22
N ARG A 4 0.83 4.18 -12.09
CA ARG A 4 0.29 2.92 -12.61
C ARG A 4 -0.69 2.21 -11.68
N LEU A 5 -0.79 2.60 -10.41
CA LEU A 5 -1.79 2.03 -9.50
C LEU A 5 -3.24 2.38 -9.89
N ALA A 6 -3.43 3.47 -10.65
CA ALA A 6 -4.74 3.93 -11.10
C ALA A 6 -5.32 3.14 -12.29
N GLU A 7 -4.53 2.25 -12.91
CA GLU A 7 -4.92 1.46 -14.10
C GLU A 7 -5.09 -0.04 -13.79
N LEU A 8 -4.96 -0.47 -12.53
CA LEU A 8 -5.03 -1.89 -12.17
C LEU A 8 -6.49 -2.28 -11.92
N HIS A 9 -7.04 -3.14 -12.77
CA HIS A 9 -8.47 -3.48 -12.81
C HIS A 9 -8.85 -4.59 -11.82
N SER A 10 -7.88 -5.20 -11.12
CA SER A 10 -8.11 -6.26 -10.13
C SER A 10 -7.33 -6.06 -8.84
N GLU A 11 -7.97 -6.37 -7.69
CA GLU A 11 -7.34 -6.43 -6.36
C GLU A 11 -6.00 -7.20 -6.40
N LYS A 12 -5.93 -8.28 -7.20
CA LYS A 12 -4.73 -9.09 -7.38
C LYS A 12 -3.58 -8.30 -7.99
N GLU A 13 -3.86 -7.48 -9.01
CA GLU A 13 -2.85 -6.66 -9.68
C GLU A 13 -2.37 -5.55 -8.77
N ILE A 14 -3.28 -4.91 -8.02
CA ILE A 14 -2.94 -3.89 -7.00
C ILE A 14 -2.01 -4.50 -5.94
N LYS A 15 -2.37 -5.66 -5.39
CA LYS A 15 -1.54 -6.38 -4.41
C LYS A 15 -0.16 -6.73 -4.99
N GLN A 16 -0.10 -7.22 -6.23
CA GLN A 16 1.17 -7.54 -6.89
C GLN A 16 2.04 -6.29 -7.07
N HIS A 17 1.46 -5.17 -7.47
CA HIS A 17 2.21 -3.94 -7.65
C HIS A 17 2.74 -3.39 -6.32
N ILE A 18 1.90 -3.37 -5.28
CA ILE A 18 2.33 -3.00 -3.92
C ILE A 18 3.46 -3.90 -3.46
N GLN A 19 3.30 -5.23 -3.61
CA GLN A 19 4.33 -6.19 -3.25
C GLN A 19 5.65 -5.92 -3.98
N GLN A 20 5.62 -5.69 -5.29
CA GLN A 20 6.81 -5.41 -6.09
C GLN A 20 7.56 -4.16 -5.60
N VAL A 21 6.83 -3.09 -5.31
CA VAL A 21 7.43 -1.84 -4.81
C VAL A 21 8.03 -2.06 -3.42
N LEU A 22 7.27 -2.67 -2.51
CA LEU A 22 7.71 -2.86 -1.13
C LEU A 22 8.86 -3.86 -0.99
N ASN A 23 8.92 -4.89 -1.83
CA ASN A 23 10.02 -5.86 -1.89
C ASN A 23 11.38 -5.21 -2.22
N THR A 24 11.41 -3.99 -2.75
CA THR A 24 12.68 -3.25 -2.95
C THR A 24 13.28 -2.75 -1.63
N PHE A 25 12.48 -2.68 -0.56
CA PHE A 25 12.89 -2.26 0.78
C PHE A 25 13.04 -3.45 1.74
N GLY A 26 12.35 -4.56 1.47
CA GLY A 26 12.43 -5.79 2.26
C GLY A 26 11.18 -6.65 2.12
N ASP A 27 11.14 -7.76 2.86
CA ASP A 27 10.05 -8.72 2.77
C ASP A 27 8.72 -8.13 3.28
N VAL A 28 7.63 -8.42 2.56
CA VAL A 28 6.27 -8.06 2.98
C VAL A 28 5.57 -9.30 3.53
N GLU A 29 5.04 -9.21 4.75
CA GLU A 29 4.32 -10.29 5.41
C GLU A 29 2.88 -10.43 4.89
N SER A 30 2.21 -9.30 4.65
CA SER A 30 0.82 -9.31 4.20
C SER A 30 0.41 -8.00 3.53
N ILE A 31 -0.58 -8.09 2.64
CA ILE A 31 -1.24 -6.94 2.01
C ILE A 31 -2.74 -7.17 2.05
N HIS A 32 -3.48 -6.26 2.69
CA HIS A 32 -4.94 -6.27 2.77
C HIS A 32 -5.50 -5.02 2.12
N ILE A 33 -6.53 -5.15 1.30
CA ILE A 33 -7.23 -4.03 0.70
C ILE A 33 -8.56 -3.86 1.42
N PHE A 34 -8.85 -2.62 1.83
CA PHE A 34 -10.10 -2.23 2.43
C PHE A 34 -10.90 -1.42 1.42
N GLU A 35 -12.13 -1.87 1.21
CA GLU A 35 -13.12 -1.14 0.41
C GLU A 35 -13.48 0.20 1.06
N PRO A 36 -13.91 1.20 0.27
CA PRO A 36 -14.39 2.47 0.79
C PRO A 36 -15.55 2.27 1.76
N THR A 37 -15.56 3.05 2.84
CA THR A 37 -16.69 3.13 3.78
C THR A 37 -17.35 4.50 3.69
N LYS A 38 -18.51 4.67 4.34
CA LYS A 38 -19.16 5.99 4.43
C LYS A 38 -18.31 7.05 5.13
N GLU A 39 -17.43 6.62 6.04
CA GLU A 39 -16.54 7.49 6.82
C GLU A 39 -15.21 7.74 6.11
N ASN A 40 -14.75 6.80 5.29
CA ASN A 40 -13.58 6.93 4.45
C ASN A 40 -13.91 6.53 3.00
N PRO A 41 -14.25 7.49 2.13
CA PRO A 41 -14.68 7.21 0.76
C PRO A 41 -13.55 6.74 -0.15
N GLN A 42 -12.33 6.59 0.37
CA GLN A 42 -11.17 6.13 -0.38
C GLN A 42 -10.81 4.69 -0.01
N SER A 43 -10.59 3.85 -1.03
CA SER A 43 -10.03 2.51 -0.84
C SER A 43 -8.59 2.64 -0.33
N ILE A 44 -8.22 1.83 0.66
CA ILE A 44 -6.86 1.82 1.20
C ILE A 44 -6.30 0.41 1.18
N ALA A 45 -5.01 0.28 0.94
CA ALA A 45 -4.28 -0.95 1.20
C ALA A 45 -3.45 -0.81 2.48
N LEU A 46 -3.49 -1.82 3.33
CA LEU A 46 -2.63 -1.98 4.48
C LEU A 46 -1.59 -3.05 4.16
N ALA A 47 -0.33 -2.64 4.05
CA ALA A 47 0.79 -3.55 3.81
C ALA A 47 1.67 -3.64 5.06
N THR A 48 2.04 -4.85 5.47
CA THR A 48 2.88 -5.08 6.66
C THR A 48 4.24 -5.61 6.24
N MET A 49 5.30 -4.89 6.59
CA MET A 49 6.69 -5.31 6.36
C MET A 49 7.12 -6.35 7.42
N ALA A 50 8.10 -7.19 7.08
CA ALA A 50 8.70 -8.13 8.02
C ALA A 50 9.39 -7.41 9.20
N ASP A 51 10.04 -6.26 8.91
CA ASP A 51 10.82 -5.50 9.88
C ASP A 51 10.37 -4.04 10.04
N VAL A 52 10.56 -3.50 11.26
CA VAL A 52 10.18 -2.13 11.63
C VAL A 52 11.05 -1.09 10.93
N ALA A 53 12.36 -1.34 10.77
CA ALA A 53 13.25 -0.41 10.09
C ALA A 53 12.90 -0.31 8.61
N GLN A 54 12.51 -1.42 7.98
CA GLN A 54 12.01 -1.43 6.60
C GLN A 54 10.73 -0.59 6.47
N ALA A 55 9.75 -0.78 7.37
CA ALA A 55 8.53 0.03 7.37
C ALA A 55 8.81 1.52 7.58
N SER A 56 9.74 1.86 8.48
CA SER A 56 10.17 3.25 8.71
C SER A 56 10.83 3.86 7.47
N GLN A 57 11.70 3.10 6.80
CA GLN A 57 12.34 3.53 5.56
C GLN A 57 11.32 3.75 4.44
N VAL A 58 10.37 2.82 4.27
CA VAL A 58 9.32 2.95 3.25
C VAL A 58 8.42 4.15 3.52
N SER A 59 7.95 4.31 4.77
CA SER A 59 7.08 5.44 5.13
C SER A 59 7.75 6.79 4.84
N SER A 60 9.04 6.92 5.16
CA SER A 60 9.84 8.10 4.87
C SER A 60 10.08 8.30 3.36
N SER A 61 10.39 7.22 2.64
CA SER A 61 10.77 7.28 1.21
C SER A 61 9.57 7.51 0.28
N LEU A 62 8.42 6.93 0.60
CA LEU A 62 7.20 6.99 -0.21
C LEU A 62 6.18 8.00 0.33
N GLY A 63 6.47 8.67 1.44
CA GLY A 63 5.55 9.61 2.09
C GLY A 63 4.27 8.95 2.61
N LEU A 64 4.35 7.67 2.97
CA LEU A 64 3.21 6.88 3.43
C LEU A 64 3.03 7.02 4.95
N ARG A 65 1.79 6.93 5.41
CA ARG A 65 1.52 6.89 6.85
C ARG A 65 1.80 5.48 7.36
N ALA A 66 2.67 5.37 8.36
CA ALA A 66 2.81 4.15 9.12
C ALA A 66 1.65 3.98 10.09
N PHE A 67 1.21 2.74 10.29
CA PHE A 67 0.22 2.32 11.27
C PHE A 67 0.82 1.21 12.14
N GLY A 68 0.88 1.41 13.45
CA GLY A 68 1.67 0.56 14.33
C GLY A 68 3.17 0.61 14.00
N HIS A 69 3.90 -0.47 14.30
CA HIS A 69 5.36 -0.51 14.09
C HIS A 69 5.78 -0.97 12.68
N LYS A 70 4.97 -1.78 11.99
CA LYS A 70 5.37 -2.45 10.73
C LYS A 70 4.43 -2.24 9.54
N SER A 71 3.26 -1.64 9.75
CA SER A 71 2.24 -1.53 8.70
C SER A 71 2.23 -0.15 8.06
N LEU A 72 1.85 -0.11 6.79
CA LEU A 72 1.84 1.07 5.94
C LEU A 72 0.45 1.23 5.33
N ILE A 73 -0.12 2.42 5.46
CA ILE A 73 -1.38 2.79 4.82
C ILE A 73 -1.07 3.37 3.45
N ILE A 74 -1.53 2.68 2.41
CA ILE A 74 -1.35 3.04 1.01
C ILE A 74 -2.72 3.49 0.46
N PRO A 75 -2.92 4.80 0.23
CA PRO A 75 -4.14 5.28 -0.42
C PRO A 75 -4.21 4.77 -1.86
N LEU A 76 -5.31 4.11 -2.21
CA LEU A 76 -5.58 3.71 -3.59
C LEU A 76 -6.37 4.85 -4.25
N LEU A 77 -5.98 5.23 -5.46
CA LEU A 77 -6.74 6.23 -6.21
C LEU A 77 -8.01 5.57 -6.75
N PRO A 78 -9.17 6.27 -6.75
CA PRO A 78 -10.32 5.79 -7.47
C PRO A 78 -9.94 5.63 -8.96
N PRO A 79 -10.46 4.61 -9.65
CA PRO A 79 -10.25 4.50 -11.10
C PRO A 79 -10.71 5.81 -11.74
N LYS A 80 -9.88 6.39 -12.61
CA LYS A 80 -10.31 7.52 -13.44
C LYS A 80 -11.43 7.00 -14.35
N THR A 81 -12.65 7.44 -14.08
CA THR A 81 -13.78 7.39 -15.03
C THR A 81 -13.44 8.08 -16.33
#